data_AF-A0A812IUP8-F1
#
_entry.id   AF-A0A812IUP8-F1
#
_cell.length_a   1.000
_cell.length_b   1.000
_cell.length_c   1.000
_cell.angle_alpha   90.00
_cell.angle_beta   90.00
_cell.angle_gamma   90.00
#
_symmetry.space_group_name_H-M   'P 1'
#
loop_
_entity.id
_entity.type
_entity.pdbx_description
1 polymer ?
#
loop_
_entity_poly.entity_id
_entity_poly.type
_entity_poly.pdbx_seq_one_letter_code
_entity_poly.pdbx_strand_id
1 'polypeptide(L)'
;MATGKAPKEALQLSQQISLQTSAKVNLEASKLLCNFGRLDDTLVLAQEALVSFRQAGDWLGEEAATAVLSEVYTRRGEPMLAPNRPEAMQLVKDMAQAVQERNADQYHSAADRYARLAVSRAPVSTAEQRQIYKSILRRDVGTSADFIKANAVATTSGTAVGATFIGAEKTEFYTSFRLSGIAYGPRYRAVDVAMGRVTAGEDDSADAYAVYQIQEDADDWERKLSSHPSLLDAALQSSSIIGMAQSL
;
A
#
# COMPACT_ATOMS: atom_id res chain seq x y z
N MET A 1 -31.15 11.23 -41.25
CA MET A 1 -29.72 10.82 -41.14
C MET A 1 -29.18 10.99 -39.70
N ALA A 2 -29.89 10.52 -38.66
CA ALA A 2 -29.47 10.70 -37.26
C ALA A 2 -29.34 9.39 -36.45
N THR A 3 -29.74 8.25 -37.00
CA THR A 3 -29.85 6.96 -36.27
C THR A 3 -28.56 6.12 -36.26
N GLY A 4 -27.54 6.47 -37.05
CA GLY A 4 -26.28 5.71 -37.13
C GLY A 4 -25.17 6.16 -36.18
N LYS A 5 -25.36 7.26 -35.44
CA LYS A 5 -24.38 7.79 -34.48
C LYS A 5 -24.46 7.13 -33.10
N ALA A 6 -25.67 7.01 -32.55
CA ALA A 6 -25.91 6.42 -31.23
C ALA A 6 -25.32 5.00 -31.02
N PRO A 7 -25.44 4.03 -31.96
CA PRO A 7 -24.86 2.70 -31.75
C PRO A 7 -23.32 2.68 -31.83
N LYS A 8 -22.72 3.58 -32.62
CA LYS A 8 -21.25 3.72 -32.69
C LYS A 8 -20.68 4.36 -31.43
N GLU A 9 -21.37 5.37 -30.91
CA GLU A 9 -21.03 6.03 -29.65
C GLU A 9 -21.16 5.06 -28.46
N ALA A 10 -22.23 4.25 -28.40
CA ALA A 10 -22.40 3.23 -27.36
C ALA A 10 -21.32 2.13 -27.41
N LEU A 11 -20.94 1.68 -28.61
CA LEU A 11 -19.86 0.70 -28.79
C LEU A 11 -18.52 1.28 -28.32
N GLN A 12 -18.19 2.51 -28.73
CA GLN A 12 -16.98 3.20 -28.29
C GLN A 12 -16.94 3.35 -26.76
N LEU A 13 -18.06 3.73 -26.14
CA LEU A 13 -18.15 3.86 -24.69
C LEU A 13 -17.91 2.51 -23.99
N SER A 14 -18.49 1.42 -24.50
CA SER A 14 -18.31 0.07 -23.93
C SER A 14 -16.86 -0.41 -24.02
N GLN A 15 -16.18 -0.13 -25.15
CA GLN A 15 -14.78 -0.46 -25.34
C GLN A 15 -13.88 0.37 -24.41
N GLN A 16 -14.19 1.65 -24.23
CA GLN A 16 -13.45 2.54 -23.35
C GLN A 16 -13.59 2.15 -21.88
N ILE A 17 -14.79 1.77 -21.44
CA ILE A 17 -15.03 1.24 -20.09
C ILE A 17 -14.23 -0.04 -19.87
N SER A 18 -14.31 -1.00 -20.80
CA SER A 18 -13.55 -2.26 -20.71
C SER A 18 -12.05 -2.02 -20.62
N LEU A 19 -11.53 -1.06 -21.39
CA LEU A 19 -10.12 -0.68 -21.38
C LEU A 19 -9.70 -0.08 -20.03
N GLN A 20 -10.51 0.84 -19.49
CA GLN A 20 -10.26 1.44 -18.17
C GLN A 20 -10.31 0.41 -17.04
N THR A 21 -11.27 -0.51 -17.08
CA THR A 21 -11.36 -1.58 -16.08
C THR A 21 -10.13 -2.49 -16.13
N SER A 22 -9.72 -2.92 -17.33
CA SER A 22 -8.51 -3.73 -17.52
C SER A 22 -7.26 -3.01 -17.02
N ALA A 23 -7.10 -1.72 -17.35
CA ALA A 23 -5.98 -0.89 -16.90
C ALA A 23 -5.86 -0.83 -15.37
N LYS A 24 -6.99 -0.64 -14.68
CA LYS A 24 -7.05 -0.62 -13.21
C LYS A 24 -6.68 -1.97 -12.60
N VAL A 25 -7.20 -3.07 -13.15
CA VAL A 25 -6.86 -4.42 -12.68
C VAL A 25 -5.36 -4.69 -12.86
N ASN A 26 -4.79 -4.36 -14.01
CA ASN A 26 -3.35 -4.51 -14.27
C ASN A 26 -2.51 -3.65 -13.33
N LEU A 27 -2.93 -2.41 -13.06
CA LEU A 27 -2.25 -1.54 -12.10
C LEU A 27 -2.24 -2.14 -10.69
N GLU A 28 -3.39 -2.60 -10.18
CA GLU A 28 -3.45 -3.20 -8.84
C GLU A 28 -2.66 -4.52 -8.76
N ALA A 29 -2.75 -5.37 -9.79
CA ALA A 29 -1.93 -6.58 -9.87
C ALA A 29 -0.43 -6.24 -9.88
N SER A 30 -0.01 -5.19 -10.61
CA SER A 30 1.38 -4.75 -10.64
C SER A 30 1.87 -4.28 -9.26
N LYS A 31 1.05 -3.53 -8.50
CA LYS A 31 1.39 -3.11 -7.13
C LYS A 31 1.59 -4.31 -6.20
N LEU A 32 0.71 -5.32 -6.28
CA LEU A 32 0.83 -6.55 -5.51
C LEU A 32 2.11 -7.32 -5.86
N LEU A 33 2.40 -7.50 -7.15
CA LEU A 33 3.62 -8.16 -7.62
C LEU A 33 4.88 -7.40 -7.21
N CYS A 34 4.83 -6.07 -7.23
CA CYS A 34 5.91 -5.21 -6.75
C CYS A 34 6.18 -5.52 -5.28
N ASN A 35 5.14 -5.55 -4.45
CA ASN A 35 5.26 -5.87 -3.03
C ASN A 35 5.85 -7.26 -2.79
N PHE A 36 5.49 -8.26 -3.61
CA PHE A 36 6.09 -9.61 -3.57
C PHE A 36 7.51 -9.69 -4.19
N GLY A 37 8.05 -8.60 -4.72
CA GLY A 37 9.37 -8.57 -5.32
C GLY A 37 9.47 -9.21 -6.71
N ARG A 38 8.33 -9.49 -7.36
CA ARG A 38 8.26 -9.98 -8.74
C ARG A 38 8.40 -8.81 -9.72
N LEU A 39 9.60 -8.23 -9.78
CA LEU A 39 9.86 -6.96 -10.47
C LEU A 39 9.65 -7.05 -11.99
N ASP A 40 10.00 -8.17 -12.63
CA ASP A 40 9.85 -8.32 -14.08
C ASP A 40 8.38 -8.43 -14.49
N ASP A 41 7.58 -9.21 -13.77
CA ASP A 41 6.14 -9.29 -14.01
C ASP A 41 5.43 -7.96 -13.71
N THR A 42 5.95 -7.22 -12.71
CA THR A 42 5.46 -5.88 -12.40
C THR A 42 5.67 -4.93 -13.58
N LEU A 43 6.85 -4.96 -14.22
CA LEU A 43 7.13 -4.10 -15.38
C LEU A 43 6.15 -4.33 -16.52
N VAL A 44 5.85 -5.59 -16.83
CA VAL A 44 4.91 -5.95 -17.90
C VAL A 44 3.52 -5.36 -17.60
N LEU A 45 2.95 -5.68 -16.43
CA LEU A 45 1.61 -5.23 -16.08
C LEU A 45 1.50 -3.72 -15.91
N ALA A 46 2.52 -3.07 -15.34
CA ALA A 46 2.53 -1.61 -15.17
C ALA A 46 2.66 -0.89 -16.53
N GLN A 47 3.42 -1.43 -17.49
CA GLN A 47 3.51 -0.90 -18.85
C GLN A 47 2.19 -1.07 -19.62
N GLU A 48 1.55 -2.24 -19.52
CA GLU A 48 0.23 -2.48 -20.12
C GLU A 48 -0.84 -1.55 -19.54
N ALA A 49 -0.84 -1.35 -18.21
CA ALA A 49 -1.70 -0.40 -17.54
C ALA A 49 -1.46 1.03 -18.05
N LEU A 50 -0.19 1.46 -18.13
CA LEU A 50 0.18 2.79 -18.63
C LEU A 50 -0.32 3.05 -20.05
N VAL A 51 -0.12 2.09 -20.96
CA VAL A 51 -0.60 2.20 -22.36
C VAL A 51 -2.12 2.30 -22.38
N SER A 52 -2.82 1.50 -21.57
CA SER A 52 -4.28 1.48 -21.50
C SER A 52 -4.85 2.78 -20.92
N PHE A 53 -4.22 3.35 -19.88
CA PHE A 53 -4.62 4.63 -19.31
C PHE A 53 -4.42 5.80 -20.29
N ARG A 54 -3.31 5.81 -21.03
CA ARG A 54 -3.07 6.80 -22.09
C ARG A 54 -4.12 6.74 -23.20
N GLN A 55 -4.46 5.54 -23.65
CA GLN A 55 -5.51 5.33 -24.65
C GLN A 55 -6.90 5.74 -24.14
N ALA A 56 -7.16 5.55 -22.85
CA ALA A 56 -8.40 5.95 -22.20
C ALA A 56 -8.48 7.44 -21.84
N GLY A 57 -7.37 8.19 -21.91
CA GLY A 57 -7.26 9.58 -21.47
C GLY A 57 -7.29 9.75 -19.94
N ASP A 58 -6.97 8.71 -19.18
CA ASP A 58 -6.98 8.73 -17.72
C ASP A 58 -5.60 9.15 -17.18
N TRP A 59 -5.46 10.45 -16.91
CA TRP A 59 -4.20 11.03 -16.44
C TRP A 59 -3.81 10.56 -15.03
N LEU A 60 -4.78 10.29 -14.15
CA LEU A 60 -4.52 9.80 -12.79
C LEU A 60 -3.97 8.38 -12.84
N GLY A 61 -4.56 7.53 -13.69
CA GLY A 61 -4.07 6.17 -13.93
C GLY A 61 -2.68 6.16 -14.56
N GLU A 62 -2.41 7.05 -15.51
CA GLU A 62 -1.08 7.22 -16.11
C GLU A 62 -0.02 7.60 -15.05
N GLU A 63 -0.33 8.57 -14.19
CA GLU A 63 0.58 8.99 -13.12
C GLU A 63 0.87 7.83 -12.16
N ALA A 64 -0.17 7.10 -11.74
CA ALA A 64 -0.03 5.96 -10.84
C ALA A 64 0.80 4.81 -11.47
N ALA A 65 0.56 4.46 -12.73
CA ALA A 65 1.34 3.44 -13.43
C ALA A 65 2.82 3.86 -13.58
N THR A 66 3.06 5.14 -13.86
CA THR A 66 4.41 5.70 -13.98
C THR A 66 5.16 5.68 -12.64
N ALA A 67 4.46 5.92 -11.53
CA ALA A 67 5.02 5.79 -10.18
C ALA A 67 5.45 4.35 -9.89
N VAL A 68 4.62 3.35 -10.23
CA VAL A 68 4.98 1.92 -10.09
C VAL A 68 6.23 1.58 -10.89
N LEU A 69 6.30 1.99 -12.16
CA LEU A 69 7.48 1.76 -13.00
C LEU A 69 8.74 2.38 -12.39
N SER A 70 8.63 3.59 -11.87
CA SER A 70 9.74 4.30 -11.22
C SER A 70 10.27 3.56 -10.00
N GLU A 71 9.37 3.00 -9.18
CA GLU A 71 9.77 2.16 -8.05
C GLU A 71 10.47 0.89 -8.54
N VAL A 72 9.95 0.21 -9.56
CA VAL A 72 10.54 -1.03 -10.05
C VAL A 72 11.97 -0.82 -10.55
N TYR A 73 12.20 0.20 -11.37
CA TYR A 73 13.55 0.55 -11.84
C TYR A 73 14.49 0.88 -10.68
N THR A 74 13.99 1.59 -9.67
CA THR A 74 14.78 1.90 -8.46
C THR A 74 15.14 0.62 -7.70
N ARG A 75 14.20 -0.32 -7.55
CA ARG A 75 14.43 -1.60 -6.86
C ARG A 75 15.34 -2.57 -7.63
N ARG A 76 15.36 -2.47 -8.96
CA ARG A 76 16.30 -3.18 -9.83
C ARG A 76 17.73 -2.63 -9.77
N GLY A 77 17.95 -1.49 -9.11
CA GLY A 77 19.25 -0.81 -9.11
C GLY A 77 19.53 -0.03 -10.39
N GLU A 78 18.49 0.23 -11.20
CA GLU A 78 18.55 0.99 -12.45
C GLU A 78 17.80 2.33 -12.31
N PRO A 79 18.06 3.15 -11.27
CA PRO A 79 17.22 4.31 -11.00
C PRO A 79 17.23 5.33 -12.15
N MET A 80 18.28 5.37 -12.97
CA MET A 80 18.36 6.26 -14.14
C MET A 80 17.28 6.01 -15.20
N LEU A 81 16.68 4.82 -15.21
CA LEU A 81 15.57 4.47 -16.09
C LEU A 81 14.19 4.78 -15.48
N ALA A 82 14.13 5.14 -14.19
CA ALA A 82 12.89 5.46 -13.50
C ALA A 82 12.29 6.78 -14.05
N PRO A 83 11.09 6.75 -14.65
CA PRO A 83 10.50 7.93 -15.28
C PRO A 83 10.36 9.14 -14.36
N ASN A 84 9.99 8.93 -13.09
CA ASN A 84 9.78 10.00 -12.11
C ASN A 84 11.05 10.44 -11.39
N ARG A 85 12.23 9.87 -11.71
CA ARG A 85 13.47 10.21 -10.99
C ARG A 85 13.88 11.67 -11.10
N PRO A 86 13.84 12.33 -12.28
CA PRO A 86 14.21 13.74 -12.39
C PRO A 86 13.32 14.63 -11.51
N GLU A 87 12.01 14.39 -11.53
CA GLU A 87 11.03 15.11 -10.72
C GLU A 87 11.26 14.85 -9.22
N ALA A 88 11.39 13.58 -8.82
CA ALA A 88 11.62 13.21 -7.43
C ALA A 88 12.92 13.82 -6.87
N MET A 89 13.99 13.84 -7.65
CA MET A 89 15.26 14.49 -7.27
C MET A 89 15.12 16.00 -7.16
N GLN A 90 14.32 16.64 -8.02
CA GLN A 90 14.06 18.08 -7.95
C GLN A 90 13.26 18.42 -6.69
N LEU A 91 12.21 17.67 -6.38
CA LEU A 91 11.39 17.88 -5.18
C LEU A 91 12.21 17.76 -3.89
N VAL A 92 13.17 16.82 -3.84
CA VAL A 92 14.08 16.73 -2.69
C VAL A 92 14.98 17.95 -2.55
N LYS A 93 15.41 18.55 -3.67
CA LYS A 93 16.17 19.81 -3.64
C LYS A 93 15.29 20.99 -3.23
N ASP A 94 14.04 21.03 -3.70
CA ASP A 94 13.09 22.08 -3.36
C ASP A 94 12.74 22.04 -1.87
N MET A 95 12.52 20.84 -1.30
CA MET A 95 12.38 20.66 0.14
C MET A 95 13.62 21.14 0.90
N ALA A 96 14.82 20.82 0.40
CA ALA A 96 16.07 21.24 1.02
C ALA A 96 16.22 22.79 1.00
N GLN A 97 15.91 23.42 -0.12
CA GLN A 97 15.89 24.88 -0.25
C GLN A 97 14.85 25.52 0.67
N ALA A 98 13.64 24.95 0.75
CA ALA A 98 12.60 25.42 1.65
C ALA A 98 13.03 25.37 3.13
N VAL A 99 13.81 24.36 3.53
CA VAL A 99 14.43 24.30 4.87
C VAL A 99 15.42 25.46 5.08
N GLN A 100 16.24 25.77 4.07
CA GLN A 100 17.20 26.87 4.15
C GLN A 100 16.51 28.24 4.23
N GLU A 101 15.40 28.43 3.51
CA GLU A 101 14.61 29.65 3.48
C GLU A 101 13.58 29.73 4.61
N ARG A 102 13.42 28.64 5.38
CA ARG A 102 12.39 28.48 6.43
C ARG A 102 10.97 28.70 5.90
N ASN A 103 10.72 28.23 4.68
CA ASN A 103 9.44 28.35 4.00
C ASN A 103 8.63 27.06 4.17
N ALA A 104 7.67 27.07 5.10
CA ALA A 104 6.83 25.90 5.39
C ALA A 104 5.93 25.50 4.20
N ASP A 105 5.33 26.47 3.50
CA ASP A 105 4.41 26.21 2.40
C ASP A 105 5.11 25.53 1.22
N GLN A 106 6.32 25.98 0.90
CA GLN A 106 7.14 25.36 -0.14
C GLN A 106 7.60 23.96 0.28
N TYR A 107 7.94 23.78 1.56
CA TYR A 107 8.31 22.46 2.08
C TYR A 107 7.14 21.48 1.97
N HIS A 108 5.94 21.87 2.41
CA HIS A 108 4.74 21.02 2.36
C HIS A 108 4.31 20.69 0.93
N SER A 109 4.25 21.69 0.04
CA SER A 109 3.88 21.44 -1.36
C SER A 109 4.86 20.49 -2.08
N ALA A 110 6.16 20.64 -1.85
CA ALA A 110 7.17 19.73 -2.38
C ALA A 110 7.09 18.34 -1.75
N ALA A 111 6.87 18.24 -0.44
CA ALA A 111 6.72 16.98 0.28
C ALA A 111 5.46 16.21 -0.16
N ASP A 112 4.33 16.88 -0.33
CA ASP A 112 3.08 16.28 -0.80
C ASP A 112 3.22 15.75 -2.23
N ARG A 113 3.85 16.52 -3.11
CA ARG A 113 4.13 16.06 -4.48
C ARG A 113 5.08 14.87 -4.47
N TYR A 114 6.12 14.90 -3.64
CA TYR A 114 7.09 13.80 -3.49
C TYR A 114 6.42 12.52 -2.97
N ALA A 115 5.50 12.65 -2.02
CA ALA A 115 4.74 11.52 -1.47
C ALA A 115 3.87 10.82 -2.53
N ARG A 116 3.28 11.57 -3.47
CA ARG A 116 2.47 10.99 -4.57
C ARG A 116 3.28 10.18 -5.56
N LEU A 117 4.59 10.44 -5.67
CA LEU A 117 5.49 9.67 -6.53
C LEU A 117 5.92 8.34 -5.88
N ALA A 118 5.72 8.18 -4.57
CA ALA A 118 6.01 6.95 -3.86
C ALA A 118 4.81 5.99 -3.95
N VAL A 119 5.07 4.71 -4.23
CA VAL A 119 4.05 3.66 -4.18
C VAL A 119 4.21 2.86 -2.88
N SER A 120 5.26 2.06 -2.79
CA SER A 120 5.63 1.31 -1.59
C SER A 120 7.01 1.71 -1.05
N ARG A 121 7.86 2.30 -1.90
CA ARG A 121 9.18 2.82 -1.51
C ARG A 121 9.40 4.24 -2.01
N ALA A 122 10.27 4.95 -1.28
CA ALA A 122 10.69 6.29 -1.66
C ALA A 122 11.42 6.29 -3.03
N PRO A 123 11.07 7.19 -3.96
CA PRO A 123 11.67 7.25 -5.29
C PRO A 123 13.14 7.74 -5.30
N VAL A 124 13.59 8.37 -4.21
CA VAL A 124 14.99 8.76 -3.99
C VAL A 124 15.51 8.04 -2.75
N SER A 125 16.71 7.47 -2.82
CA SER A 125 17.30 6.73 -1.70
C SER A 125 17.63 7.65 -0.52
N THR A 126 17.62 7.10 0.69
CA THR A 126 18.02 7.84 1.90
C THR A 126 19.45 8.39 1.81
N ALA A 127 20.35 7.69 1.12
CA ALA A 127 21.73 8.13 0.92
C ALA A 127 21.80 9.39 0.04
N GLU A 128 21.04 9.42 -1.05
CA GLU A 128 20.94 10.59 -1.94
C GLU A 128 20.27 11.77 -1.25
N GLN A 129 19.18 11.54 -0.53
CA GLN A 129 18.54 12.58 0.29
C GLN A 129 19.53 13.17 1.28
N ARG A 130 20.24 12.34 2.05
CA ARG A 130 21.28 12.81 2.99
C ARG A 130 22.34 13.65 2.30
N GLN A 131 22.78 13.27 1.11
CA GLN A 131 23.78 14.02 0.36
C GLN A 131 23.28 15.42 -0.02
N ILE A 132 22.00 15.56 -0.40
CA ILE A 132 21.37 16.85 -0.71
C ILE A 132 21.27 17.73 0.55
N TYR A 133 20.79 17.18 1.67
CA TYR A 133 20.66 17.92 2.93
C TYR A 133 22.00 18.24 3.61
N LYS A 134 23.08 17.54 3.26
CA LYS A 134 24.38 17.61 3.95
C LYS A 134 24.95 19.02 4.04
N SER A 135 24.87 19.82 2.97
CA SER A 135 25.40 21.19 2.95
C SER A 135 24.60 22.13 3.84
N ILE A 136 23.28 21.95 3.85
CA ILE A 136 22.33 22.78 4.60
C ILE A 136 22.45 22.51 6.09
N LEU A 137 22.40 21.23 6.47
CA LEU A 137 22.55 20.81 7.86
C LEU A 137 23.92 21.20 8.42
N ARG A 138 25.00 21.19 7.63
CA ARG A 138 26.32 21.64 8.11
C ARG A 138 26.39 23.14 8.41
N ARG A 139 25.61 23.96 7.70
CA ARG A 139 25.62 25.41 7.85
C ARG A 139 24.83 25.86 9.09
N ASP A 140 23.75 25.17 9.40
CA ASP A 140 22.87 25.50 10.54
C ASP A 140 22.18 24.22 11.06
N VAL A 141 22.94 23.41 11.80
CA VAL A 141 22.50 22.08 12.26
C VAL A 141 21.26 22.17 13.14
N GLY A 142 21.24 23.13 14.08
CA GLY A 142 20.18 23.24 15.07
C GLY A 142 18.87 23.69 14.45
N THR A 143 18.86 24.85 13.79
CA THR A 143 17.58 25.43 13.36
C THR A 143 17.00 24.72 12.14
N SER A 144 17.84 24.19 11.25
CA SER A 144 17.36 23.41 10.10
C SER A 144 16.76 22.08 10.54
N ALA A 145 17.37 21.41 11.54
CA ALA A 145 16.83 20.16 12.08
C ALA A 145 15.51 20.40 12.84
N ASP A 146 15.40 21.50 13.58
CA ASP A 146 14.17 21.86 14.29
C ASP A 146 13.05 22.25 13.31
N PHE A 147 13.37 22.99 12.24
CA PHE A 147 12.42 23.28 11.18
C PHE A 147 11.93 21.99 10.49
N ILE A 148 12.85 21.09 10.12
CA ILE A 148 12.45 19.80 9.53
C ILE A 148 11.55 19.05 10.51
N LYS A 149 11.92 18.93 11.79
CA LYS A 149 11.09 18.22 12.78
C LYS A 149 9.69 18.84 12.94
N ALA A 150 9.61 20.17 12.97
CA ALA A 150 8.35 20.89 13.10
C ALA A 150 7.43 20.71 11.88
N ASN A 151 8.01 20.53 10.68
CA ASN A 151 7.26 20.43 9.43
C ASN A 151 7.24 19.00 8.84
N ALA A 152 7.93 18.04 9.46
CA ALA A 152 7.97 16.62 9.06
C ALA A 152 6.64 15.89 9.34
N VAL A 153 5.71 16.53 10.03
CA VAL A 153 4.31 16.10 10.18
C VAL A 153 3.52 16.90 9.15
N ALA A 154 3.05 16.40 8.01
CA ALA A 154 2.61 15.06 7.67
C ALA A 154 2.95 14.69 6.21
N THR A 155 4.10 14.07 5.96
CA THR A 155 4.36 13.36 4.67
C THR A 155 3.70 11.96 4.67
N THR A 156 2.57 11.84 5.36
CA THR A 156 1.61 10.72 5.37
C THR A 156 0.24 11.26 5.78
N SER A 157 -0.20 12.36 5.15
CA SER A 157 -1.63 12.68 5.05
C SER A 157 -2.12 12.71 3.60
N GLY A 158 -1.41 12.02 2.71
CA GLY A 158 -2.08 10.93 2.03
C GLY A 158 -2.26 9.84 3.08
N THR A 159 -3.42 9.82 3.74
CA THR A 159 -3.95 8.56 4.26
C THR A 159 -3.85 7.56 3.10
N ALA A 160 -2.82 6.72 3.11
CA ALA A 160 -3.15 5.32 3.00
C ALA A 160 -4.14 5.12 4.13
N VAL A 161 -5.43 5.13 3.79
CA VAL A 161 -6.48 4.66 4.68
C VAL A 161 -6.15 3.19 4.88
N GLY A 162 -5.27 2.95 5.84
CA GLY A 162 -4.81 1.66 6.28
C GLY A 162 -4.85 1.79 7.79
N ALA A 163 -5.86 1.17 8.39
CA ALA A 163 -6.01 1.12 9.83
C ALA A 163 -4.66 0.79 10.48
N THR A 164 -4.30 1.55 11.52
CA THR A 164 -3.10 1.20 12.27
C THR A 164 -3.48 0.00 13.13
N PHE A 165 -3.06 -1.19 12.70
CA PHE A 165 -3.35 -2.41 13.42
C PHE A 165 -2.33 -2.65 14.53
N ILE A 166 -2.82 -2.78 15.76
CA ILE A 166 -2.07 -3.38 16.85
C ILE A 166 -2.35 -4.87 16.77
N GLY A 167 -1.33 -5.66 16.44
CA GLY A 167 -1.43 -7.11 16.50
C GLY A 167 -1.71 -7.55 17.94
N ALA A 168 -2.76 -8.33 18.15
CA ALA A 168 -2.98 -8.95 19.45
C ALA A 168 -2.12 -10.23 19.55
N GLU A 169 -1.65 -10.54 20.75
CA GLU A 169 -0.77 -11.66 20.97
C GLU A 169 -1.56 -12.97 20.82
N LYS A 170 -1.14 -13.80 19.85
CA LYS A 170 -1.85 -15.03 19.47
C LYS A 170 -2.00 -16.01 20.64
N THR A 171 -1.04 -16.04 21.57
CA THR A 171 -1.10 -16.93 22.72
C THR A 171 -2.22 -16.52 23.66
N GLU A 172 -2.38 -15.23 23.95
CA GLU A 172 -3.46 -14.69 24.76
C GLU A 172 -4.84 -15.02 24.17
N PHE A 173 -5.02 -14.81 22.86
CA PHE A 173 -6.25 -15.14 22.15
C PHE A 173 -6.64 -16.61 22.32
N TYR A 174 -5.74 -17.55 22.03
CA TYR A 174 -6.05 -18.98 22.19
C TYR A 174 -6.06 -19.46 23.64
N THR A 175 -5.47 -18.71 24.57
CA THR A 175 -5.60 -18.98 26.01
C THR A 175 -7.04 -18.71 26.47
N SER A 176 -7.69 -17.66 25.96
CA SER A 176 -9.09 -17.36 26.28
C SER A 176 -10.05 -18.49 25.86
N PHE A 177 -9.87 -19.06 24.66
CA PHE A 177 -10.61 -20.24 24.20
C PHE A 177 -10.37 -21.45 25.10
N ARG A 178 -9.12 -21.66 25.52
CA ARG A 178 -8.79 -22.77 26.41
C ARG A 178 -9.48 -22.62 27.77
N LEU A 179 -9.57 -21.40 28.28
CA LEU A 179 -10.29 -21.10 29.53
C LEU A 179 -11.81 -21.27 29.38
N SER A 180 -12.38 -21.07 28.19
CA SER A 180 -13.80 -21.34 27.90
C SER A 180 -14.11 -22.82 27.59
N GLY A 181 -13.10 -23.71 27.69
CA GLY A 181 -13.26 -25.14 27.50
C GLY A 181 -12.99 -25.64 26.08
N ILE A 182 -12.56 -24.77 25.16
CA ILE A 182 -12.24 -25.10 23.77
C ILE A 182 -10.72 -25.06 23.56
N ALA A 183 -10.11 -26.21 23.32
CA ALA A 183 -8.66 -26.29 23.14
C ALA A 183 -8.29 -26.57 21.68
N TYR A 184 -7.63 -25.60 21.04
CA TYR A 184 -7.08 -25.77 19.70
C TYR A 184 -5.62 -26.24 19.77
N GLY A 185 -5.34 -27.34 19.07
CA GLY A 185 -3.96 -27.78 18.80
C GLY A 185 -3.22 -26.73 17.97
N PRO A 186 -1.87 -26.65 18.04
CA PRO A 186 -1.08 -25.64 17.34
C PRO A 186 -1.40 -25.50 15.84
N ARG A 187 -1.78 -26.60 15.17
CA ARG A 187 -2.17 -26.63 13.75
C ARG A 187 -3.51 -25.94 13.43
N TYR A 188 -4.43 -25.89 14.39
CA TYR A 188 -5.77 -25.31 14.19
C TYR A 188 -5.87 -23.85 14.67
N ARG A 189 -4.72 -23.25 15.02
CA ARG A 189 -4.60 -21.86 15.44
C ARG A 189 -4.38 -20.95 14.22
N ALA A 190 -5.37 -20.91 13.33
CA ALA A 190 -5.25 -20.28 12.01
C ALA A 190 -5.54 -18.77 11.98
N VAL A 191 -6.12 -18.21 13.03
CA VAL A 191 -6.49 -16.80 13.09
C VAL A 191 -5.37 -15.98 13.70
N ASP A 192 -4.98 -14.92 12.98
CA ASP A 192 -4.15 -13.85 13.50
C ASP A 192 -5.04 -12.62 13.73
N VAL A 193 -4.88 -12.00 14.89
CA VAL A 193 -5.78 -10.92 15.35
C VAL A 193 -5.06 -9.59 15.21
N ALA A 194 -5.73 -8.63 14.58
CA ALA A 194 -5.20 -7.30 14.38
C ALA A 194 -6.28 -6.29 14.76
N MET A 195 -6.08 -5.55 15.86
CA MET A 195 -7.02 -4.52 16.28
C MET A 195 -6.65 -3.20 15.60
N GLY A 196 -7.49 -2.73 14.69
CA GLY A 196 -7.30 -1.44 14.05
C GLY A 196 -7.81 -0.33 14.96
N ARG A 197 -6.94 0.59 15.40
CA ARG A 197 -7.45 1.90 15.84
C ARG A 197 -7.77 2.67 14.56
N VAL A 198 -9.05 2.82 14.27
CA VAL A 198 -9.48 3.80 13.30
C VAL A 198 -9.21 5.17 13.92
N THR A 199 -8.81 6.11 13.07
CA THR A 199 -8.48 7.51 13.39
C THR A 199 -9.22 8.07 14.62
N ALA A 200 -8.53 8.85 15.46
CA ALA A 200 -9.13 9.45 16.64
C ALA A 200 -10.44 10.19 16.29
N GLY A 201 -11.58 9.63 16.71
CA GLY A 201 -12.92 10.17 16.43
C GLY A 201 -13.86 9.25 15.63
N GLU A 202 -13.41 8.11 15.12
CA GLU A 202 -14.26 7.04 14.56
C GLU A 202 -14.29 5.82 15.49
N ASP A 203 -15.37 5.03 15.43
CA ASP A 203 -15.52 3.82 16.23
C ASP A 203 -14.39 2.82 15.89
N ASP A 204 -13.81 2.20 16.91
CA ASP A 204 -12.76 1.18 16.75
C ASP A 204 -13.30 0.00 15.91
N SER A 205 -12.60 -0.36 14.83
CA SER A 205 -12.93 -1.50 13.99
C SER A 205 -11.97 -2.65 14.23
N ALA A 206 -12.50 -3.80 14.63
CA ALA A 206 -11.71 -5.01 14.77
C ALA A 206 -11.77 -5.85 13.50
N ASP A 207 -10.61 -6.07 12.89
CA ASP A 207 -10.46 -6.95 11.74
C ASP A 207 -9.75 -8.24 12.16
N ALA A 208 -10.26 -9.37 11.67
CA ALA A 208 -9.65 -10.67 11.86
C ALA A 208 -9.28 -11.24 10.50
N TYR A 209 -8.05 -11.72 10.35
CA TYR A 209 -7.66 -12.48 9.17
C TYR A 209 -7.12 -13.85 9.58
N ALA A 210 -7.41 -14.84 8.75
CA ALA A 210 -6.92 -16.19 8.94
C ALA A 210 -5.95 -16.53 7.81
N VAL A 211 -4.74 -16.95 8.18
CA VAL A 211 -3.76 -17.47 7.22
C VAL A 211 -3.79 -18.98 7.29
N TYR A 212 -4.24 -19.60 6.21
CA TYR A 212 -4.27 -21.06 6.09
C TYR A 212 -3.03 -21.54 5.35
N GLN A 213 -2.18 -22.28 6.04
CA GLN A 213 -1.09 -23.00 5.40
C GLN A 213 -1.39 -24.49 5.45
N ILE A 214 -1.59 -25.10 4.28
CA ILE A 214 -1.68 -26.55 4.16
C ILE A 214 -0.28 -27.11 4.40
N GLN A 215 -0.08 -27.79 5.53
CA GLN A 215 1.18 -28.45 5.85
C GLN A 215 1.23 -29.83 5.16
N GLU A 216 2.41 -30.27 4.73
CA GLU A 216 2.58 -31.54 4.01
C GLU A 216 2.15 -32.75 4.85
N ASP A 217 2.27 -32.64 6.19
CA ASP A 217 1.94 -33.65 7.20
C ASP A 217 0.45 -33.65 7.62
N ALA A 218 -0.46 -33.19 6.75
CA ALA A 218 -1.90 -33.29 6.98
C ALA A 218 -2.33 -34.76 6.92
N ASP A 219 -3.02 -35.22 7.96
CA ASP A 219 -3.45 -36.62 8.06
C ASP A 219 -4.37 -36.98 6.89
N ASP A 220 -4.35 -38.25 6.45
CA ASP A 220 -5.12 -38.74 5.29
C ASP A 220 -6.64 -38.49 5.39
N TRP A 221 -7.18 -38.27 6.61
CA TRP A 221 -8.59 -37.93 6.80
C TRP A 221 -8.90 -36.45 6.48
N GLU A 222 -7.94 -35.53 6.70
CA GLU A 222 -8.11 -34.10 6.43
C GLU A 222 -8.21 -33.84 4.91
N ARG A 223 -7.50 -34.63 4.12
CA ARG A 223 -7.56 -34.61 2.64
C ARG A 223 -8.90 -35.06 2.08
N LYS A 224 -9.72 -35.78 2.86
CA LYS A 224 -11.06 -36.25 2.44
C LYS A 224 -12.14 -35.19 2.61
N LEU A 225 -11.84 -34.08 3.31
CA LEU A 225 -12.77 -33.00 3.52
C LEU A 225 -12.75 -32.05 2.31
N SER A 226 -13.93 -31.59 1.89
CA SER A 226 -14.05 -30.60 0.82
C SER A 226 -13.59 -29.20 1.25
N SER A 227 -13.31 -28.99 2.54
CA SER A 227 -12.86 -27.72 3.11
C SER A 227 -11.92 -27.99 4.28
N HIS A 228 -10.92 -27.12 4.45
CA HIS A 228 -9.94 -27.23 5.53
C HIS A 228 -10.66 -27.11 6.89
N PRO A 229 -10.42 -27.99 7.90
CA PRO A 229 -11.08 -27.92 9.21
C PRO A 229 -10.99 -26.54 9.87
N SER A 230 -9.80 -25.93 9.81
CA SER A 230 -9.60 -24.57 10.32
C SER A 230 -10.47 -23.50 9.65
N LEU A 231 -10.99 -23.71 8.44
CA LEU A 231 -11.92 -22.79 7.78
C LEU A 231 -13.29 -22.78 8.48
N LEU A 232 -13.74 -23.97 8.91
CA LEU A 232 -15.02 -24.12 9.63
C LEU A 232 -14.95 -23.44 11.00
N ASP A 233 -13.82 -23.60 11.68
CA ASP A 233 -13.60 -23.02 13.01
C ASP A 233 -13.20 -21.54 12.96
N ALA A 234 -12.67 -21.05 11.84
CA ALA A 234 -12.32 -19.65 11.68
C ALA A 234 -13.53 -18.72 11.77
N ALA A 235 -14.73 -19.16 11.38
CA ALA A 235 -15.94 -18.36 11.58
C ALA A 235 -16.21 -18.08 13.06
N LEU A 236 -16.05 -19.10 13.92
CA LEU A 236 -16.18 -18.96 15.37
C LEU A 236 -15.04 -18.10 15.95
N GLN A 237 -13.80 -18.39 15.56
CA GLN A 237 -12.62 -17.67 16.04
C GLN A 237 -12.69 -16.18 15.65
N SER A 238 -13.05 -15.85 14.40
CA SER A 238 -13.22 -14.46 13.95
C SER A 238 -14.39 -13.74 14.64
N SER A 239 -15.50 -14.43 14.91
CA SER A 239 -16.63 -13.82 15.63
C SER A 239 -16.30 -13.44 17.07
N SER A 240 -15.41 -14.20 17.74
CA SER A 240 -14.98 -13.91 19.11
C SER A 240 -14.15 -12.63 19.22
N ILE A 241 -13.43 -12.27 18.15
CA ILE A 241 -12.61 -11.05 18.07
C ILE A 241 -13.48 -9.80 18.05
N ILE A 242 -14.60 -9.85 17.31
CA ILE A 242 -15.60 -8.77 17.29
C ILE A 242 -16.16 -8.56 18.71
N GLY A 243 -16.44 -9.64 19.44
CA GLY A 243 -16.91 -9.56 20.84
C GLY A 243 -15.86 -9.01 21.80
N MET A 244 -14.58 -9.38 21.64
CA MET A 244 -13.48 -8.83 22.45
C MET A 244 -13.29 -7.34 22.22
N ALA A 245 -13.37 -6.89 20.97
CA ALA A 245 -13.21 -5.47 20.62
C ALA A 245 -14.31 -4.57 21.19
N GLN A 246 -15.53 -5.08 21.34
CA GLN A 246 -16.64 -4.34 21.99
C GLN A 246 -16.51 -4.23 23.52
N SER A 247 -15.59 -4.98 24.13
CA SER A 247 -15.40 -5.04 25.58
C SER A 247 -14.19 -4.26 26.09
N LEU A 248 -13.41 -3.68 25.18
CA LEU A 248 -12.27 -2.80 25.45
C LEU A 248 -12.69 -1.33 25.37
#